data_AF-A0A6N2MD92-F1
#
_entry.id   AF-A0A6N2MD92-F1
#
_cell.length_a   1.000
_cell.length_b   1.000
_cell.length_c   1.000
_cell.angle_alpha   90.00
_cell.angle_beta   90.00
_cell.angle_gamma   90.00
#
_symmetry.space_group_name_H-M   'P 1'
#
loop_
_entity.id
_entity.type
_entity.pdbx_description
1 polymer ?
#
loop_
_entity_poly.entity_id
_entity_poly.type
_entity_poly.pdbx_seq_one_letter_code
_entity_poly.pdbx_strand_id
1 'polypeptide(L)'
;MDSTPPKSKIRPPSPKTIPILGNLHQLGSHPHRKLHSLAKCYGSLMMLHFGSKPVLMVSSADAAQEILKTHDLIFSNRPKLSVSDKLLYQGKDISTSPYGEYWRWSDQRACVSKTGGSVHGEDQQDFVDVLLELQKDNLTGFPIARVTVKALILEMFAAGTDTTHTVLEWAMAELLRHPGVMKQVQNEVRGLAGAGKLEITENDSEKMHYLRAATPPIPLLIPREASQDVKINGYDIAAGTMVMINAWAIGRDPATWDQPEEYRPERFLNSSVDFRGEVAQEFHEEDKKNSNIPQQHNWRSYFQSKNVQRNTTELKLTSNDHLAGIDQ
;
A
#
# COMPACT_ATOMS: atom_id res chain seq x y z
N MET A 1 20.26 -2.63 42.23
CA MET A 1 20.97 -2.22 41.01
C MET A 1 20.99 -3.43 40.10
N ASP A 2 20.02 -3.54 39.20
CA ASP A 2 19.97 -4.64 38.23
C ASP A 2 20.55 -4.10 36.92
N SER A 3 21.88 -4.23 36.78
CA SER A 3 22.61 -3.75 35.60
C SER A 3 22.97 -4.94 34.73
N THR A 4 21.97 -5.55 34.10
CA THR A 4 22.22 -6.33 32.89
C THR A 4 22.83 -5.41 31.83
N PRO A 5 23.97 -5.77 31.21
CA PRO A 5 24.58 -4.96 30.16
C PRO A 5 23.60 -4.80 28.98
N PRO A 6 23.52 -3.63 28.33
CA PRO A 6 22.61 -3.44 27.21
C PRO A 6 22.96 -4.44 26.10
N LYS A 7 21.99 -5.27 25.69
CA LYS A 7 22.14 -6.17 24.54
C LYS A 7 22.61 -5.34 23.33
N SER A 8 23.68 -5.78 22.66
CA SER A 8 24.20 -5.09 21.49
C SER A 8 23.13 -5.05 20.39
N LYS A 9 22.70 -3.84 19.99
CA LYS A 9 21.74 -3.66 18.89
C LYS A 9 22.34 -4.16 17.58
N ILE A 10 21.67 -5.10 16.92
CA ILE A 10 22.07 -5.67 15.64
C ILE A 10 21.53 -4.76 14.54
N ARG A 11 22.40 -4.00 13.87
CA ARG A 11 21.97 -3.04 12.84
C ARG A 11 22.05 -3.66 11.44
N PRO A 12 21.17 -3.23 10.50
CA PRO A 12 21.31 -3.62 9.11
C PRO A 12 22.67 -3.20 8.53
N PRO A 13 23.23 -3.94 7.56
CA PRO A 13 24.45 -3.55 6.85
C PRO A 13 24.32 -2.15 6.23
N SER A 14 25.41 -1.39 6.20
CA SER A 14 25.43 -0.03 5.65
C SER A 14 26.61 0.16 4.71
N PRO A 15 26.41 0.74 3.51
CA PRO A 15 27.50 1.30 2.73
C PRO A 15 28.24 2.40 3.48
N LYS A 16 29.52 2.59 3.14
CA LYS A 16 30.32 3.67 3.72
C LYS A 16 29.69 5.03 3.42
N THR A 17 29.58 5.85 4.45
CA THR A 17 29.07 7.22 4.38
C THR A 17 30.21 8.22 4.24
N ILE A 18 29.91 9.39 3.67
CA ILE A 18 30.80 10.55 3.78
C ILE A 18 30.21 11.56 4.79
N PRO A 19 31.05 12.34 5.50
CA PRO A 19 30.56 13.32 6.47
C PRO A 19 29.53 14.28 5.87
N ILE A 20 28.52 14.64 6.67
CA ILE A 20 27.42 15.58 6.35
C ILE A 20 26.45 15.06 5.28
N LEU A 21 26.93 14.51 4.16
CA LEU A 21 26.08 14.10 3.04
C LEU A 21 25.50 12.68 3.21
N GLY A 22 26.20 11.81 3.95
CA GLY A 22 25.83 10.40 4.10
C GLY A 22 26.00 9.63 2.79
N ASN A 23 24.93 9.00 2.31
CA ASN A 23 24.86 8.16 1.11
C ASN A 23 24.22 8.86 -0.11
N LEU A 24 23.83 10.14 -0.02
CA LEU A 24 23.16 10.84 -1.13
C LEU A 24 23.98 10.85 -2.44
N HIS A 25 25.31 10.91 -2.34
CA HIS A 25 26.22 10.84 -3.50
C HIS A 25 26.13 9.54 -4.30
N GLN A 26 25.55 8.47 -3.74
CA GLN A 26 25.48 7.15 -4.37
C GLN A 26 24.24 6.95 -5.24
N LEU A 27 23.24 7.85 -5.16
CA LEU A 27 21.92 7.65 -5.77
C LEU A 27 21.87 7.97 -7.27
N GLY A 28 22.68 8.91 -7.76
CA GLY A 28 22.72 9.31 -9.17
C GLY A 28 21.35 9.73 -9.74
N SER A 29 21.18 9.60 -11.06
CA SER A 29 19.95 9.99 -11.78
C SER A 29 18.81 8.97 -11.69
N HIS A 30 19.10 7.72 -11.34
CA HIS A 30 18.12 6.64 -11.22
C HIS A 30 18.23 5.95 -9.86
N PRO A 31 17.72 6.59 -8.78
CA PRO A 31 17.93 6.13 -7.41
C PRO A 31 17.50 4.68 -7.17
N HIS A 32 16.33 4.27 -7.65
CA HIS A 32 15.80 2.90 -7.46
C HIS A 32 16.72 1.80 -8.02
N ARG A 33 17.39 2.05 -9.17
CA ARG A 33 18.35 1.10 -9.78
C ARG A 33 19.67 1.06 -9.02
N LYS A 34 20.17 2.21 -8.56
CA LYS A 34 21.39 2.28 -7.73
C LYS A 34 21.16 1.63 -6.37
N LEU A 35 20.01 1.87 -5.75
CA LEU A 35 19.59 1.22 -4.51
C LEU A 35 19.48 -0.29 -4.67
N HIS A 36 18.94 -0.79 -5.78
CA HIS A 36 18.93 -2.22 -6.09
C HIS A 36 20.37 -2.79 -6.24
N SER A 37 21.25 -2.07 -6.94
CA SER A 37 22.65 -2.48 -7.10
C SER A 37 23.38 -2.56 -5.75
N LEU A 38 23.12 -1.62 -4.85
CA LEU A 38 23.62 -1.64 -3.48
C LEU A 38 23.02 -2.80 -2.67
N ALA A 39 21.72 -3.06 -2.80
CA ALA A 39 21.06 -4.19 -2.12
C ALA A 39 21.69 -5.55 -2.48
N LYS A 40 22.18 -5.72 -3.73
CA LYS A 40 22.94 -6.93 -4.11
C LYS A 40 24.25 -7.10 -3.33
N CYS A 41 24.87 -6.01 -2.87
CA CYS A 41 26.12 -6.04 -2.12
C CYS A 41 25.93 -6.08 -0.61
N TYR A 42 24.88 -5.42 -0.10
CA TYR A 42 24.66 -5.22 1.33
C TYR A 42 23.50 -6.04 1.91
N GLY A 43 22.71 -6.68 1.06
CA GLY A 43 21.53 -7.46 1.45
C GLY A 43 20.22 -6.74 1.17
N SER A 44 19.12 -7.49 1.28
CA SER A 44 17.76 -7.01 1.00
C SER A 44 17.25 -5.96 1.99
N LEU A 45 17.82 -5.90 3.20
CA LEU A 45 17.68 -4.79 4.13
C LEU A 45 19.03 -4.14 4.34
N MET A 46 19.13 -2.86 4.04
CA MET A 46 20.34 -2.08 4.29
C MET A 46 20.01 -0.72 4.89
N MET A 47 20.91 -0.23 5.72
CA MET A 47 20.84 1.10 6.29
C MET A 47 21.58 2.09 5.39
N LEU A 48 20.96 3.24 5.15
CA LEU A 48 21.51 4.39 4.47
C LEU A 48 21.33 5.63 5.36
N HIS A 49 22.06 6.69 5.04
CA HIS A 49 21.94 7.97 5.69
C HIS A 49 21.77 9.06 4.64
N PHE A 50 20.65 9.76 4.66
CA PHE A 50 20.46 10.96 3.83
C PHE A 50 20.70 12.18 4.70
N GLY A 51 21.94 12.68 4.62
CA GLY A 51 22.46 13.61 5.62
C GLY A 51 22.51 12.98 7.01
N SER A 52 21.84 13.60 7.99
CA SER A 52 21.71 13.08 9.36
C SER A 52 20.53 12.12 9.56
N LYS A 53 19.71 11.89 8.53
CA LYS A 53 18.50 11.06 8.63
C LYS A 53 18.82 9.60 8.29
N PRO A 54 18.59 8.64 9.21
CA PRO A 54 18.71 7.22 8.91
C PRO A 54 17.56 6.76 8.02
N VAL A 55 17.89 5.97 7.01
CA VAL A 55 16.96 5.44 6.01
C VAL A 55 17.16 3.94 5.88
N LEU A 56 16.16 3.15 6.24
CA LEU A 56 16.11 1.73 5.97
C LEU A 56 15.61 1.51 4.53
N MET A 57 16.47 0.91 3.70
CA MET A 57 16.09 0.49 2.36
C MET A 57 15.65 -0.98 2.39
N VAL A 58 14.41 -1.23 1.94
CA VAL A 58 13.79 -2.56 1.90
C VAL A 58 13.63 -3.02 0.46
N SER A 59 14.22 -4.17 0.12
CA SER A 59 14.24 -4.73 -1.24
C SER A 59 13.79 -6.20 -1.32
N SER A 60 13.16 -6.74 -0.27
CA SER A 60 12.57 -8.09 -0.25
C SER A 60 11.08 -8.05 0.08
N ALA A 61 10.30 -8.96 -0.52
CA ALA A 61 8.86 -9.08 -0.30
C ALA A 61 8.52 -9.35 1.17
N ASP A 62 9.21 -10.29 1.83
CA ASP A 62 8.92 -10.68 3.22
C ASP A 62 9.05 -9.51 4.19
N ALA A 63 10.15 -8.74 4.09
CA ALA A 63 10.37 -7.57 4.92
C ALA A 63 9.38 -6.44 4.61
N ALA A 64 9.02 -6.25 3.33
CA ALA A 64 7.98 -5.28 2.96
C ALA A 64 6.62 -5.69 3.54
N GLN A 65 6.29 -6.99 3.54
CA GLN A 65 5.07 -7.52 4.14
C GLN A 65 5.08 -7.35 5.66
N GLU A 66 6.19 -7.65 6.33
CA GLU A 66 6.36 -7.45 7.77
C GLU A 66 6.11 -5.97 8.16
N ILE A 67 6.67 -5.04 7.38
CA ILE A 67 6.51 -3.60 7.62
C ILE A 67 5.09 -3.11 7.31
N LEU A 68 4.51 -3.52 6.19
CA LEU A 68 3.24 -2.99 5.69
C LEU A 68 2.00 -3.69 6.25
N LYS A 69 2.14 -4.91 6.79
CA LYS A 69 1.03 -5.70 7.34
C LYS A 69 1.20 -6.00 8.82
N THR A 70 2.34 -6.56 9.23
CA THR A 70 2.55 -6.99 10.62
C THR A 70 2.78 -5.81 11.58
N HIS A 71 3.54 -4.81 11.11
CA HIS A 71 3.91 -3.61 11.86
C HIS A 71 3.35 -2.34 11.23
N ASP A 72 2.22 -2.44 10.54
CA ASP A 72 1.59 -1.37 9.76
C ASP A 72 1.37 -0.08 10.57
N LEU A 73 0.94 -0.18 11.83
CA LEU A 73 0.74 0.94 12.74
C LEU A 73 2.06 1.57 13.21
N ILE A 74 3.13 0.79 13.34
CA ILE A 74 4.46 1.32 13.70
C ILE A 74 5.01 2.16 12.56
N PHE A 75 4.77 1.74 11.32
CA PHE A 75 5.21 2.42 10.11
C PHE A 75 4.11 3.24 9.44
N SER A 76 3.05 3.63 10.16
CA SER A 76 1.96 4.42 9.59
C SER A 76 2.34 5.90 9.43
N ASN A 77 3.32 6.37 10.20
CA ASN A 77 3.83 7.73 10.13
C ASN A 77 4.56 8.02 8.81
N ARG A 78 4.64 9.31 8.49
CA ARG A 78 5.34 9.83 7.32
C ARG A 78 6.53 10.66 7.78
N PRO A 79 7.69 10.56 7.11
CA PRO A 79 8.84 11.36 7.47
C PRO A 79 8.58 12.83 7.15
N LYS A 80 9.01 13.72 8.05
CA LYS A 80 8.94 15.16 7.80
C LYS A 80 9.99 15.56 6.77
N LEU A 81 9.52 15.96 5.59
CA LEU A 81 10.36 16.43 4.49
C LEU A 81 10.18 17.94 4.30
N SER A 82 11.27 18.68 4.19
CA SER A 82 11.21 20.15 3.99
C SER A 82 10.47 20.54 2.71
N VAL A 83 10.52 19.71 1.67
CA VAL A 83 9.78 19.91 0.42
C VAL A 83 8.28 19.78 0.67
N SER A 84 7.85 18.73 1.36
CA SER A 84 6.44 18.53 1.74
C SER A 84 5.93 19.66 2.64
N ASP A 85 6.71 20.11 3.62
CA ASP A 85 6.31 21.21 4.48
C ASP A 85 6.07 22.52 3.70
N LYS A 86 6.88 22.79 2.68
CA LYS A 86 6.78 24.00 1.85
C LYS A 86 5.69 23.90 0.78
N LEU A 87 5.55 22.76 0.13
CA LEU A 87 4.62 22.57 -0.99
C LEU A 87 3.22 22.15 -0.53
N LEU A 88 3.11 21.34 0.52
CA LEU A 88 1.86 20.71 0.97
C LEU A 88 1.32 21.38 2.25
N TYR A 89 1.49 22.70 2.34
CA TYR A 89 0.94 23.53 3.41
C TYR A 89 1.25 22.99 4.83
N GLN A 90 2.53 22.68 5.09
CA GLN A 90 3.02 22.12 6.36
C GLN A 90 2.51 20.70 6.65
N GLY A 91 2.39 19.86 5.62
CA GLY A 91 1.98 18.46 5.77
C GLY A 91 0.53 18.32 6.22
N LYS A 92 -0.34 19.22 5.77
CA LYS A 92 -1.78 19.18 6.02
C LYS A 92 -2.54 18.40 4.95
N ASP A 93 -1.84 17.72 4.06
CA ASP A 93 -2.38 16.75 3.11
C ASP A 93 -2.51 15.33 3.76
N ILE A 94 -3.12 14.37 3.08
CA ILE A 94 -3.29 12.98 3.53
C ILE A 94 -1.99 12.18 3.37
N SER A 95 -1.23 12.42 2.31
CA SER A 95 -0.07 11.61 1.91
C SER A 95 1.14 11.80 2.81
N THR A 96 1.33 13.00 3.40
CA THR A 96 2.47 13.36 4.24
C THR A 96 2.12 13.73 5.67
N SER A 97 0.84 13.82 6.04
CA SER A 97 0.46 14.06 7.44
C SER A 97 0.84 12.88 8.34
N PRO A 98 1.23 13.14 9.60
CA PRO A 98 1.42 12.11 10.60
C PRO A 98 0.11 11.33 10.85
N TYR A 99 0.24 10.05 11.17
CA TYR A 99 -0.92 9.25 11.50
C TYR A 99 -1.59 9.77 12.79
N GLY A 100 -2.90 9.94 12.76
CA GLY A 100 -3.67 10.49 13.87
C GLY A 100 -5.13 10.76 13.49
N GLU A 101 -5.86 11.46 14.36
CA GLU A 101 -7.28 11.79 14.13
C GLU A 101 -7.48 12.62 12.87
N TYR A 102 -6.59 13.58 12.63
CA TYR A 102 -6.61 14.40 11.41
C TYR A 102 -6.48 13.55 10.13
N TRP A 103 -5.45 12.70 10.06
CA TRP A 103 -5.22 11.84 8.91
C TRP A 103 -6.41 10.91 8.66
N ARG A 104 -6.92 10.26 9.73
CA ARG A 104 -8.09 9.36 9.64
C ARG A 104 -9.33 10.07 9.13
N TRP A 105 -9.55 11.31 9.58
CA TRP A 105 -10.66 12.11 9.10
C TRP A 105 -10.49 12.48 7.62
N SER A 106 -9.33 13.01 7.23
CA SER A 106 -9.07 13.44 5.85
C SER A 106 -9.20 12.26 4.88
N ASP A 107 -8.64 11.10 5.23
CA ASP A 107 -8.71 9.86 4.46
C ASP A 107 -10.16 9.36 4.29
N GLN A 108 -10.94 9.34 5.38
CA GLN A 108 -12.35 8.96 5.32
C GLN A 108 -13.14 9.86 4.37
N ARG A 109 -12.88 11.17 4.36
CA ARG A 109 -13.61 12.11 3.50
C ARG A 109 -13.19 12.02 2.04
N ALA A 110 -11.90 11.83 1.76
CA ALA A 110 -11.43 11.54 0.41
C ALA A 110 -12.01 10.23 -0.15
N CYS A 111 -12.27 9.23 0.71
CA CYS A 111 -12.94 8.00 0.29
C CYS A 111 -14.44 8.18 0.02
N VAL A 112 -15.16 8.95 0.86
CA VAL A 112 -16.62 9.13 0.76
C VAL A 112 -17.03 9.95 -0.46
N SER A 113 -16.21 10.88 -0.94
CA SER A 113 -16.51 11.64 -2.17
C SER A 113 -16.56 10.75 -3.42
N LYS A 114 -16.01 9.52 -3.39
CA LYS A 114 -16.09 8.56 -4.51
C LYS A 114 -17.46 7.89 -4.65
N THR A 115 -18.29 7.91 -3.61
CA THR A 115 -19.59 7.20 -3.58
C THR A 115 -20.80 8.02 -4.07
N GLY A 116 -20.59 9.25 -4.56
CA GLY A 116 -21.65 10.17 -4.98
C GLY A 116 -22.08 10.12 -6.45
N GLY A 117 -21.60 9.13 -7.24
CA GLY A 117 -21.91 9.03 -8.66
C GLY A 117 -23.24 8.32 -8.94
N SER A 118 -24.37 8.99 -8.73
CA SER A 118 -25.63 8.60 -9.39
C SER A 118 -25.93 9.60 -10.51
N VAL A 119 -26.24 9.05 -11.68
CA VAL A 119 -26.40 9.76 -12.95
C VAL A 119 -27.78 10.44 -13.00
N HIS A 120 -27.77 11.74 -13.37
CA HIS A 120 -28.87 12.67 -13.70
C HIS A 120 -29.23 13.75 -12.65
N GLY A 121 -28.73 14.98 -12.89
CA GLY A 121 -29.15 16.23 -12.26
C GLY A 121 -28.00 17.25 -12.22
N GLU A 122 -28.25 18.52 -12.53
CA GLU A 122 -27.27 19.62 -12.58
C GLU A 122 -26.62 19.98 -11.21
N ASP A 123 -26.94 19.25 -10.14
CA ASP A 123 -26.42 19.45 -8.77
C ASP A 123 -25.59 18.24 -8.29
N GLN A 124 -24.58 17.81 -9.06
CA GLN A 124 -23.60 16.86 -8.53
C GLN A 124 -22.58 17.60 -7.65
N GLN A 125 -22.66 17.39 -6.33
CA GLN A 125 -21.65 17.88 -5.38
C GLN A 125 -20.28 17.31 -5.75
N ASP A 126 -19.33 18.19 -6.06
CA ASP A 126 -17.95 17.79 -6.30
C ASP A 126 -17.13 17.72 -5.00
N PHE A 127 -15.89 17.24 -5.08
CA PHE A 127 -15.01 17.12 -3.91
C PHE A 127 -14.79 18.47 -3.20
N VAL A 128 -14.71 19.57 -3.95
CA VAL A 128 -14.54 20.91 -3.39
C VAL A 128 -15.82 21.35 -2.69
N ASP A 129 -16.99 21.08 -3.25
CA ASP A 129 -18.28 21.35 -2.60
C ASP A 129 -18.38 20.66 -1.24
N VAL A 130 -18.03 19.37 -1.19
CA VAL A 130 -18.00 18.59 0.07
C VAL A 130 -17.04 19.22 1.08
N LEU A 131 -15.84 19.64 0.67
CA LEU A 131 -14.88 20.29 1.57
C LEU A 131 -15.37 21.66 2.07
N LEU A 132 -16.06 22.43 1.21
CA LEU A 132 -16.60 23.74 1.56
C LEU A 132 -17.82 23.64 2.49
N GLU A 133 -18.69 22.64 2.29
CA GLU A 133 -19.81 22.35 3.20
C GLU A 133 -19.29 21.96 4.59
N LEU A 134 -18.30 21.06 4.66
CA LEU A 134 -17.65 20.67 5.91
C LEU A 134 -16.98 21.83 6.63
N GLN A 135 -16.39 22.77 5.88
CA GLN A 135 -15.81 23.99 6.46
C GLN A 135 -16.88 24.91 7.07
N LYS A 136 -18.08 24.98 6.49
CA LYS A 136 -19.17 25.83 6.97
C LYS A 136 -19.82 25.29 8.24
N ASP A 137 -20.08 23.98 8.29
CA ASP A 137 -20.95 23.43 9.33
C ASP A 137 -20.23 23.04 10.63
N ASN A 138 -18.89 23.11 10.69
CA ASN A 138 -18.08 22.75 11.88
C ASN A 138 -18.44 21.36 12.48
N LEU A 139 -19.02 20.47 11.67
CA LEU A 139 -19.66 19.20 12.09
C LEU A 139 -18.70 18.15 12.65
N THR A 140 -17.40 18.40 12.59
CA THR A 140 -16.37 17.39 12.82
C THR A 140 -15.73 17.47 14.21
N GLY A 141 -16.11 18.46 15.03
CA GLY A 141 -15.50 18.69 16.34
C GLY A 141 -14.10 19.32 16.29
N PHE A 142 -13.59 19.64 15.08
CA PHE A 142 -12.38 20.41 14.86
C PHE A 142 -12.58 21.39 13.69
N PRO A 143 -12.14 22.66 13.82
CA PRO A 143 -12.31 23.65 12.77
C PRO A 143 -11.42 23.33 11.56
N ILE A 144 -12.03 23.13 10.39
CA ILE A 144 -11.31 22.94 9.13
C ILE A 144 -10.85 24.31 8.62
N ALA A 145 -9.58 24.61 8.87
CA ALA A 145 -8.98 25.85 8.38
C ALA A 145 -8.92 25.86 6.85
N ARG A 146 -9.07 27.04 6.22
CA ARG A 146 -8.95 27.22 4.77
C ARG A 146 -7.65 26.66 4.18
N VAL A 147 -6.58 26.64 4.98
CA VAL A 147 -5.30 26.06 4.57
C VAL A 147 -5.36 24.54 4.38
N THR A 148 -6.20 23.84 5.15
CA THR A 148 -6.46 22.40 4.99
C THR A 148 -7.21 22.12 3.70
N VAL A 149 -8.25 22.89 3.39
CA VAL A 149 -9.00 22.77 2.12
C VAL A 149 -8.05 22.95 0.93
N LYS A 150 -7.19 23.97 0.96
CA LYS A 150 -6.17 24.19 -0.07
C LYS A 150 -5.20 23.01 -0.21
N ALA A 151 -4.77 22.44 0.92
CA ALA A 151 -3.85 21.30 0.92
C ALA A 151 -4.47 20.05 0.29
N LEU A 152 -5.71 19.72 0.66
CA LEU A 152 -6.43 18.57 0.12
C LEU A 152 -6.70 18.69 -1.38
N ILE A 153 -7.09 19.89 -1.85
CA ILE A 153 -7.30 20.14 -3.29
C ILE A 153 -5.99 19.98 -4.06
N LEU A 154 -4.90 20.61 -3.58
CA LEU A 154 -3.59 20.50 -4.22
C LEU A 154 -3.10 19.05 -4.25
N GLU A 155 -3.30 18.31 -3.16
CA GLU A 155 -2.94 16.90 -3.07
C GLU A 155 -3.69 16.05 -4.08
N MET A 156 -5.03 16.18 -4.18
CA MET A 156 -5.81 15.40 -5.15
C MET A 156 -5.32 15.67 -6.57
N PHE A 157 -5.03 16.93 -6.89
CA PHE A 157 -4.50 17.29 -8.21
C PHE A 157 -3.11 16.69 -8.46
N ALA A 158 -2.18 16.82 -7.52
CA ALA A 158 -0.82 16.30 -7.67
C ALA A 158 -0.78 14.76 -7.71
N ALA A 159 -1.52 14.09 -6.81
CA ALA A 159 -1.58 12.64 -6.72
C ALA A 159 -2.23 12.02 -7.97
N GLY A 160 -3.26 12.65 -8.53
CA GLY A 160 -3.98 12.17 -9.71
C GLY A 160 -3.30 12.48 -11.05
N THR A 161 -2.39 13.47 -11.11
CA THR A 161 -1.77 13.91 -12.38
C THR A 161 -0.49 13.15 -12.71
N ASP A 162 0.57 13.32 -11.91
CA ASP A 162 1.90 12.81 -12.27
C ASP A 162 1.95 11.27 -12.27
N THR A 163 1.24 10.63 -11.35
CA THR A 163 1.20 9.16 -11.25
C THR A 163 0.48 8.55 -12.45
N THR A 164 -0.70 9.05 -12.80
CA THR A 164 -1.50 8.59 -13.93
C THR A 164 -0.78 8.82 -15.25
N HIS A 165 -0.18 10.00 -15.44
CA HIS A 165 0.64 10.29 -16.62
C HIS A 165 1.77 9.26 -16.78
N THR A 166 2.53 9.01 -15.71
CA THR A 166 3.65 8.06 -15.74
C THR A 166 3.19 6.64 -16.06
N VAL A 167 2.09 6.19 -15.45
CA VAL A 167 1.54 4.85 -15.71
C VAL A 167 1.09 4.72 -17.17
N LEU A 168 0.38 5.72 -17.71
CA LEU A 168 -0.07 5.73 -19.10
C LEU A 168 1.12 5.74 -20.08
N GLU A 169 2.13 6.57 -19.84
CA GLU A 169 3.33 6.66 -20.67
C GLU A 169 4.05 5.31 -20.74
N TRP A 170 4.33 4.68 -19.59
CA TRP A 170 5.01 3.39 -19.54
C TRP A 170 4.14 2.25 -20.07
N ALA A 171 2.84 2.24 -19.78
CA ALA A 171 1.93 1.24 -20.34
C ALA A 171 1.94 1.30 -21.88
N MET A 172 1.81 2.50 -22.46
CA MET A 172 1.88 2.66 -23.91
C MET A 172 3.24 2.28 -24.48
N ALA A 173 4.33 2.66 -23.82
CA ALA A 173 5.68 2.28 -24.25
C ALA A 173 5.88 0.75 -24.25
N GLU A 174 5.43 0.05 -23.21
CA GLU A 174 5.55 -1.41 -23.11
C GLU A 174 4.65 -2.12 -24.13
N LEU A 175 3.41 -1.66 -24.33
CA LEU A 175 2.52 -2.25 -25.32
C LEU A 175 3.06 -2.07 -26.76
N LEU A 176 3.63 -0.91 -27.08
CA LEU A 176 4.24 -0.67 -28.40
C LEU A 176 5.48 -1.53 -28.64
N ARG A 177 6.25 -1.83 -27.59
CA ARG A 177 7.42 -2.72 -27.66
C ARG A 177 7.05 -4.20 -27.73
N HIS A 178 5.84 -4.57 -27.30
CA HIS A 178 5.36 -5.95 -27.26
C HIS A 178 4.04 -6.12 -28.05
N PRO A 179 4.09 -6.20 -29.40
CA PRO A 179 2.89 -6.26 -30.24
C PRO A 179 1.95 -7.44 -29.92
N GLY A 180 2.48 -8.55 -29.41
CA GLY A 180 1.68 -9.68 -28.94
C GLY A 180 0.78 -9.32 -27.77
N VAL A 181 1.33 -8.65 -26.75
CA VAL A 181 0.59 -8.15 -25.58
C VAL A 181 -0.43 -7.10 -26.00
N MET A 182 -0.03 -6.14 -26.86
CA MET A 182 -0.95 -5.14 -27.42
C MET A 182 -2.15 -5.80 -28.11
N LYS A 183 -1.92 -6.84 -28.91
CA LYS A 183 -2.99 -7.58 -29.58
C LYS A 183 -3.95 -8.25 -28.58
N GLN A 184 -3.43 -8.80 -27.48
CA GLN A 184 -4.27 -9.40 -26.44
C GLN A 184 -5.12 -8.35 -25.72
N VAL A 185 -4.55 -7.21 -25.32
CA VAL A 185 -5.31 -6.08 -24.74
C VAL A 185 -6.41 -5.62 -25.70
N GLN A 186 -6.09 -5.42 -26.98
CA GLN A 186 -7.08 -4.99 -27.97
C GLN A 186 -8.20 -6.01 -28.16
N ASN A 187 -7.89 -7.31 -28.12
CA ASN A 187 -8.89 -8.37 -28.22
C ASN A 187 -9.80 -8.38 -27.00
N GLU A 188 -9.26 -8.19 -25.79
CA GLU A 188 -10.04 -8.07 -24.54
C GLU A 188 -11.01 -6.89 -24.62
N VAL A 189 -10.51 -5.71 -25.00
CA VAL A 189 -11.33 -4.49 -25.13
C VAL A 189 -12.42 -4.66 -26.18
N ARG A 190 -12.10 -5.19 -27.37
CA ARG A 190 -13.10 -5.45 -28.43
C ARG A 190 -14.12 -6.50 -28.01
N GLY A 191 -13.70 -7.52 -27.26
CA GLY A 191 -14.59 -8.55 -26.73
C GLY A 191 -15.64 -7.99 -25.77
N LEU A 192 -15.23 -7.03 -24.91
CA LEU A 192 -16.13 -6.37 -23.96
C LEU A 192 -17.03 -5.31 -24.61
N ALA A 193 -16.53 -4.61 -25.63
CA ALA A 193 -17.32 -3.63 -26.37
C ALA A 193 -18.43 -4.27 -27.24
N GLY A 194 -18.27 -5.53 -27.67
CA GLY A 194 -19.23 -6.19 -28.57
C GLY A 194 -19.45 -5.41 -29.88
N ALA A 195 -20.39 -5.85 -30.72
CA ALA A 195 -20.64 -5.26 -32.04
C ALA A 195 -21.37 -3.90 -32.03
N GLY A 196 -21.52 -3.24 -30.87
CA GLY A 196 -22.35 -2.03 -30.78
C GLY A 196 -22.11 -1.09 -29.60
N LYS A 197 -21.21 -1.41 -28.65
CA LYS A 197 -20.85 -0.47 -27.58
C LYS A 197 -19.76 0.46 -28.10
N LEU A 198 -20.09 1.75 -28.22
CA LEU A 198 -19.16 2.77 -28.72
C LEU A 198 -18.13 3.21 -27.67
N GLU A 199 -18.38 2.96 -26.38
CA GLU A 199 -17.56 3.46 -25.28
C GLU A 199 -17.43 2.43 -24.15
N ILE A 200 -16.22 2.30 -23.62
CA ILE A 200 -15.93 1.50 -22.42
C ILE A 200 -16.26 2.34 -21.19
N THR A 201 -17.03 1.77 -20.25
CA THR A 201 -17.37 2.43 -18.99
C THR A 201 -16.51 1.91 -17.85
N GLU A 202 -16.47 2.63 -16.72
CA GLU A 202 -15.73 2.20 -15.52
C GLU A 202 -16.14 0.80 -15.04
N ASN A 203 -17.42 0.44 -15.16
CA ASN A 203 -17.92 -0.89 -14.80
C ASN A 203 -17.33 -2.03 -15.65
N ASP A 204 -16.81 -1.75 -16.85
CA ASP A 204 -16.15 -2.75 -17.68
C ASP A 204 -14.72 -3.02 -17.21
N SER A 205 -14.09 -2.08 -16.50
CA SER A 205 -12.69 -2.17 -16.07
C SER A 205 -12.45 -3.37 -15.15
N GLU A 206 -13.45 -3.80 -14.38
CA GLU A 206 -13.38 -4.98 -13.53
C GLU A 206 -13.15 -6.27 -14.34
N LYS A 207 -13.65 -6.30 -15.58
CA LYS A 207 -13.56 -7.44 -16.51
C LYS A 207 -12.31 -7.39 -17.40
N MET A 208 -11.54 -6.30 -17.37
CA MET A 208 -10.33 -6.11 -18.15
C MET A 208 -9.10 -6.70 -17.43
N HIS A 209 -9.12 -8.01 -17.20
CA HIS A 209 -8.11 -8.71 -16.42
C HIS A 209 -6.71 -8.60 -17.04
N TYR A 210 -6.60 -8.70 -18.36
CA TYR A 210 -5.33 -8.63 -19.07
C TYR A 210 -4.76 -7.22 -19.10
N LEU A 211 -5.58 -6.19 -19.35
CA LEU A 211 -5.16 -4.79 -19.27
C LEU A 211 -4.63 -4.44 -17.87
N ARG A 212 -5.31 -4.90 -16.81
CA ARG A 212 -4.85 -4.71 -15.43
C ARG A 212 -3.50 -5.40 -15.18
N ALA A 213 -3.33 -6.63 -15.65
CA ALA A 213 -2.07 -7.35 -15.57
C ALA A 213 -0.93 -6.69 -16.36
N ALA A 214 -1.24 -5.98 -17.45
CA ALA A 214 -0.27 -5.28 -18.29
C ALA A 214 0.21 -3.93 -17.70
N THR A 215 -0.41 -3.45 -16.62
CA THR A 215 -0.10 -2.14 -16.04
C THR A 215 1.22 -2.19 -15.25
N PRO A 216 2.19 -1.28 -15.52
CA PRO A 216 3.48 -1.29 -14.84
C PRO A 216 3.37 -0.83 -13.37
N PRO A 217 4.15 -1.41 -12.44
CA PRO A 217 4.11 -1.06 -11.02
C PRO A 217 4.91 0.22 -10.69
N ILE A 218 4.56 0.87 -9.58
CA ILE A 218 5.28 2.05 -9.05
C ILE A 218 6.66 1.62 -8.51
N PRO A 219 7.79 2.24 -8.92
CA PRO A 219 9.13 1.79 -8.53
C PRO A 219 9.50 1.92 -7.04
N LEU A 220 9.18 3.05 -6.41
CA LEU A 220 9.43 3.32 -5.00
C LEU A 220 8.11 3.70 -4.34
N LEU A 221 7.76 3.02 -3.26
CA LEU A 221 6.57 3.37 -2.49
C LEU A 221 6.80 4.65 -1.68
N ILE A 222 5.70 5.27 -1.22
CA ILE A 222 5.75 6.45 -0.37
C ILE A 222 6.54 6.13 0.91
N PRO A 223 7.56 6.95 1.27
CA PRO A 223 8.34 6.73 2.48
C PRO A 223 7.48 6.70 3.74
N ARG A 224 7.84 5.80 4.66
CA ARG A 224 7.24 5.67 5.99
C ARG A 224 8.26 6.03 7.06
N GLU A 225 7.82 6.24 8.29
CA GLU A 225 8.70 6.48 9.43
C GLU A 225 8.32 5.56 10.59
N ALA A 226 9.30 4.92 11.22
CA ALA A 226 9.07 4.07 12.38
C ALA A 226 8.72 4.94 13.59
N SER A 227 7.55 4.75 14.20
CA SER A 227 7.13 5.50 15.39
C SER A 227 7.80 5.03 16.68
N GLN A 228 8.30 3.79 16.70
CA GLN A 228 8.95 3.16 17.85
C GLN A 228 10.08 2.21 17.40
N ASP A 229 10.96 1.86 18.34
CA ASP A 229 11.98 0.83 18.12
C ASP A 229 11.29 -0.52 17.81
N VAL A 230 11.74 -1.20 16.75
CA VAL A 230 11.14 -2.46 16.27
C VAL A 230 12.21 -3.36 15.64
N LYS A 231 11.99 -4.68 15.66
CA LYS A 231 12.84 -5.62 14.94
C LYS A 231 12.20 -5.98 13.60
N ILE A 232 12.99 -5.95 12.53
CA ILE A 232 12.59 -6.41 11.18
C ILE A 232 13.66 -7.37 10.69
N ASN A 233 13.27 -8.59 10.31
CA ASN A 233 14.19 -9.66 9.92
C ASN A 233 15.41 -9.82 10.89
N GLY A 234 15.15 -9.68 12.20
CA GLY A 234 16.17 -9.81 13.25
C GLY A 234 17.02 -8.55 13.52
N TYR A 235 16.96 -7.54 12.66
CA TYR A 235 17.67 -6.27 12.84
C TYR A 235 16.88 -5.27 13.69
N ASP A 236 17.58 -4.54 14.55
CA ASP A 236 17.03 -3.45 15.36
C ASP A 236 16.90 -2.16 14.54
N ILE A 237 15.66 -1.72 14.35
CA ILE A 237 15.29 -0.48 13.67
C ILE A 237 14.85 0.53 14.73
N ALA A 238 15.50 1.69 14.79
CA ALA A 238 15.20 2.71 15.78
C ALA A 238 14.00 3.57 15.36
N ALA A 239 13.27 4.10 16.35
CA ALA A 239 12.25 5.12 16.13
C ALA A 239 12.82 6.33 15.34
N GLY A 240 12.01 6.91 14.46
CA GLY A 240 12.38 8.00 13.56
C GLY A 240 13.18 7.55 12.33
N THR A 241 13.43 6.26 12.14
CA THR A 241 14.05 5.74 10.91
C THR A 241 13.05 5.84 9.76
N MET A 242 13.46 6.51 8.69
CA MET A 242 12.70 6.53 7.44
C MET A 242 12.79 5.17 6.78
N VAL A 243 11.69 4.63 6.30
CA VAL A 243 11.63 3.37 5.56
C VAL A 243 11.25 3.68 4.12
N MET A 244 12.08 3.22 3.19
CA MET A 244 11.77 3.20 1.77
C MET A 244 11.59 1.75 1.34
N ILE A 245 10.61 1.49 0.47
CA ILE A 245 10.37 0.16 -0.09
C ILE A 245 10.62 0.23 -1.59
N ASN A 246 11.58 -0.56 -2.06
CA ASN A 246 11.96 -0.64 -3.47
C ASN A 246 11.12 -1.70 -4.17
N ALA A 247 9.87 -1.34 -4.47
CA ALA A 247 8.95 -2.19 -5.20
C ALA A 247 9.51 -2.60 -6.59
N TRP A 248 10.32 -1.75 -7.22
CA TRP A 248 11.03 -2.08 -8.46
C TRP A 248 11.99 -3.25 -8.29
N ALA A 249 12.77 -3.27 -7.20
CA ALA A 249 13.68 -4.36 -6.90
C ALA A 249 12.93 -5.64 -6.53
N ILE A 250 11.87 -5.52 -5.71
CA ILE A 250 11.04 -6.66 -5.29
C ILE A 250 10.35 -7.29 -6.51
N GLY A 251 9.79 -6.47 -7.40
CA GLY A 251 9.17 -6.93 -8.65
C GLY A 251 10.16 -7.51 -9.68
N ARG A 252 11.47 -7.43 -9.42
CA ARG A 252 12.54 -7.96 -10.28
C ARG A 252 13.45 -8.97 -9.57
N ASP A 253 13.03 -9.45 -8.41
CA ASP A 253 13.80 -10.44 -7.67
C ASP A 253 13.68 -11.82 -8.33
N PRO A 254 14.78 -12.42 -8.86
CA PRO A 254 14.73 -13.73 -9.47
C PRO A 254 14.43 -14.87 -8.49
N ALA A 255 14.56 -14.65 -7.17
CA ALA A 255 14.13 -15.62 -6.17
C ALA A 255 12.60 -15.68 -6.03
N THR A 256 11.91 -14.59 -6.36
CA THR A 256 10.46 -14.46 -6.26
C THR A 256 9.75 -14.63 -7.61
N TRP A 257 10.36 -14.12 -8.69
CA TRP A 257 9.74 -14.06 -10.01
C TRP A 257 10.56 -14.82 -11.05
N ASP A 258 9.92 -15.76 -11.75
CA ASP A 258 10.48 -16.39 -12.94
C ASP A 258 10.61 -15.35 -14.08
N GLN A 259 11.79 -15.31 -14.73
CA GLN A 259 12.15 -14.35 -15.79
C GLN A 259 11.75 -12.90 -15.43
N PRO A 260 12.33 -12.30 -14.38
CA PRO A 260 11.87 -11.03 -13.79
C PRO A 260 12.04 -9.80 -14.69
N GLU A 261 12.94 -9.86 -15.68
CA GLU A 261 13.21 -8.76 -16.61
C GLU A 261 12.31 -8.83 -17.86
N GLU A 262 11.56 -9.92 -18.05
CA GLU A 262 10.63 -10.05 -19.16
C GLU A 262 9.28 -9.41 -18.85
N TYR A 263 8.83 -8.51 -19.74
CA TYR A 263 7.48 -7.96 -19.69
C TYR A 263 6.47 -9.02 -20.13
N ARG A 264 5.93 -9.75 -19.14
CA ARG A 264 5.04 -10.91 -19.33
C ARG A 264 3.79 -10.78 -18.45
N PRO A 265 2.77 -10.00 -18.87
CA PRO A 265 1.53 -9.80 -18.10
C PRO A 265 0.80 -11.10 -17.73
N GLU A 266 0.95 -12.15 -18.54
CA GLU A 266 0.36 -13.48 -18.33
C GLU A 266 0.69 -14.07 -16.96
N ARG A 267 1.78 -13.64 -16.32
CA ARG A 267 2.17 -14.09 -14.97
C ARG A 267 1.15 -13.73 -13.89
N PHE A 268 0.27 -12.77 -14.13
CA PHE A 268 -0.73 -12.32 -13.17
C PHE A 268 -2.12 -12.93 -13.42
N LEU A 269 -2.36 -13.58 -14.56
CA LEU A 269 -3.70 -14.06 -14.93
C LEU A 269 -4.17 -15.28 -14.13
N ASN A 270 -3.23 -16.13 -13.70
CA ASN A 270 -3.51 -17.37 -12.94
C ASN A 270 -2.74 -17.42 -11.61
N SER A 271 -2.31 -16.26 -11.11
CA SER A 271 -1.58 -16.15 -9.86
C SER A 271 -2.55 -15.83 -8.72
N SER A 272 -2.31 -16.39 -7.54
CA SER A 272 -2.99 -15.96 -6.31
C SER A 272 -2.62 -14.54 -5.88
N VAL A 273 -1.60 -13.95 -6.51
CA VAL A 273 -1.09 -12.59 -6.27
C VAL A 273 -1.62 -11.66 -7.37
N ASP A 274 -2.52 -10.75 -7.01
CA ASP A 274 -2.98 -9.65 -7.87
C ASP A 274 -1.81 -8.70 -8.21
N PHE A 275 -1.89 -7.90 -9.28
CA PHE A 275 -0.86 -6.90 -9.64
C PHE A 275 -0.62 -5.86 -8.53
N ARG A 276 -1.56 -5.73 -7.58
CA ARG A 276 -1.45 -4.92 -6.37
C ARG A 276 -0.72 -5.59 -5.21
N GLY A 277 -0.31 -6.85 -5.34
CA GLY A 277 0.30 -7.65 -4.28
C GLY A 277 -0.70 -8.15 -3.23
N GLU A 278 -1.99 -8.15 -3.55
CA GLU A 278 -3.04 -8.72 -2.69
C GLU A 278 -3.23 -10.20 -3.01
N VAL A 279 -3.32 -11.03 -1.97
CA VAL A 279 -3.67 -12.45 -2.13
C VAL A 279 -5.19 -12.49 -2.31
N ALA A 280 -5.66 -12.87 -3.49
CA ALA A 280 -7.07 -13.09 -3.73
C ALA A 280 -7.52 -14.30 -2.91
N GLN A 281 -8.25 -14.07 -1.82
CA GLN A 281 -9.04 -15.14 -1.20
C GLN A 281 -10.30 -15.29 -2.04
N GLU A 282 -10.43 -16.41 -2.75
CA GLU A 282 -11.66 -16.80 -3.42
C GLU A 282 -12.78 -16.92 -2.37
N PHE A 283 -13.73 -16.00 -2.40
CA PHE A 283 -14.97 -16.11 -1.65
C PHE A 283 -15.94 -16.96 -2.48
N HIS A 284 -16.20 -18.19 -2.02
CA HIS A 284 -17.22 -19.05 -2.63
C HIS A 284 -18.62 -18.46 -2.46
N GLU A 285 -19.40 -18.55 -3.53
CA GLU A 285 -20.70 -17.91 -3.73
C GLU A 285 -21.81 -18.45 -2.79
N GLU A 286 -21.55 -19.52 -2.05
CA GLU A 286 -22.46 -20.09 -1.05
C GLU A 286 -22.58 -19.25 0.22
N ASP A 287 -21.54 -18.48 0.59
CA ASP A 287 -21.56 -17.66 1.82
C ASP A 287 -22.47 -16.42 1.71
N LYS A 288 -22.84 -16.01 0.48
CA LYS A 288 -23.77 -14.87 0.26
C LYS A 288 -25.23 -15.21 0.56
N LYS A 289 -25.61 -16.49 0.55
CA LYS A 289 -27.03 -16.89 0.68
C LYS A 289 -27.53 -16.99 2.11
N ASN A 290 -26.65 -16.99 3.12
CA ASN A 290 -27.05 -17.33 4.48
C ASN A 290 -26.89 -16.22 5.53
N SER A 291 -26.59 -14.97 5.14
CA SER A 291 -26.51 -13.84 6.09
C SER A 291 -27.63 -12.82 5.89
N ASN A 292 -28.74 -12.98 6.63
CA ASN A 292 -29.70 -11.91 6.86
C ASN A 292 -29.12 -10.89 7.86
N ILE A 293 -28.16 -10.08 7.42
CA ILE A 293 -27.59 -8.98 8.21
C ILE A 293 -27.89 -7.66 7.49
N PRO A 294 -28.56 -6.68 8.14
CA PRO A 294 -28.89 -5.40 7.51
C PRO A 294 -27.61 -4.65 7.08
N GLN A 295 -27.64 -4.07 5.88
CA GLN A 295 -26.58 -3.21 5.37
C GLN A 295 -26.41 -1.96 6.26
N GLN A 296 -25.52 -2.03 7.23
CA GLN A 296 -24.95 -0.87 7.91
C GLN A 296 -23.42 -0.97 7.81
N HIS A 297 -22.84 -0.01 7.09
CA HIS A 297 -21.39 0.13 6.91
C HIS A 297 -20.74 0.50 8.24
N ASN A 298 -20.21 -0.48 8.96
CA ASN A 298 -19.40 -0.23 10.15
C ASN A 298 -18.22 -1.23 10.21
N TRP A 299 -17.06 -0.78 9.76
CA TRP A 299 -15.78 -1.51 9.76
C TRP A 299 -15.31 -1.95 11.16
N ARG A 300 -15.91 -1.40 12.24
CA ARG A 300 -15.61 -1.78 13.63
C ARG A 300 -16.05 -3.20 13.98
N SER A 301 -17.09 -3.75 13.32
CA SER A 301 -17.59 -5.10 13.58
C SER A 301 -16.66 -6.20 13.02
N TYR A 302 -15.86 -5.87 12.00
CA TYR A 302 -14.92 -6.82 11.36
C TYR A 302 -13.73 -7.18 12.27
N PHE A 303 -13.29 -6.25 13.12
CA PHE A 303 -12.13 -6.48 14.00
C PHE A 303 -12.48 -7.15 15.33
N GLN A 304 -13.72 -7.07 15.80
CA GLN A 304 -14.14 -7.74 17.04
C GLN A 304 -14.47 -9.23 16.85
N SER A 305 -14.92 -9.66 15.66
CA SER A 305 -15.27 -11.08 15.45
C SER A 305 -14.04 -12.00 15.36
N LYS A 306 -12.89 -11.51 14.89
CA LYS A 306 -11.65 -12.32 14.77
C LYS A 306 -10.83 -12.44 16.06
N ASN A 307 -11.12 -11.64 17.10
CA ASN A 307 -10.51 -11.80 18.42
C ASN A 307 -11.29 -12.74 19.36
N VAL A 308 -12.53 -13.10 19.04
CA VAL A 308 -13.32 -14.07 19.83
C VAL A 308 -13.12 -15.51 19.35
N GLN A 309 -12.82 -15.72 18.06
CA GLN A 309 -12.62 -17.06 17.49
C GLN A 309 -11.23 -17.67 17.71
N ARG A 310 -10.23 -16.89 18.17
CA ARG A 310 -8.91 -17.43 18.56
C ARG A 310 -8.86 -18.02 19.97
N ASN A 311 -9.83 -17.72 20.84
CA ASN A 311 -9.85 -18.19 22.24
C ASN A 311 -10.91 -19.27 22.52
N THR A 312 -11.52 -19.88 21.50
CA THR A 312 -12.58 -20.90 21.68
C THR A 312 -12.34 -22.22 20.95
N THR A 313 -11.15 -22.44 20.36
CA THR A 313 -10.81 -23.72 19.69
C THR A 313 -9.83 -24.60 20.49
N GLU A 314 -9.47 -24.21 21.72
CA GLU A 314 -8.88 -25.11 22.71
C GLU A 314 -9.84 -25.18 23.91
N LEU A 315 -10.73 -26.18 23.90
CA LEU A 315 -11.50 -26.75 25.03
C LEU A 315 -12.86 -27.27 24.50
N LYS A 316 -12.83 -28.42 23.83
CA LYS A 316 -13.90 -29.44 23.81
C LYS A 316 -13.41 -30.64 23.00
N LEU A 317 -13.77 -31.84 23.47
CA LEU A 317 -13.17 -33.17 23.22
C LEU A 317 -12.03 -33.42 24.22
N THR A 318 -12.18 -34.17 25.32
CA THR A 318 -13.03 -35.34 25.55
C THR A 318 -13.36 -35.49 27.04
N SER A 319 -14.63 -35.72 27.37
CA SER A 319 -15.06 -36.25 28.67
C SER A 319 -16.45 -36.87 28.48
N ASN A 320 -16.52 -38.15 28.89
CA ASN A 320 -17.70 -38.94 29.29
C ASN A 320 -18.46 -39.70 28.19
N ASP A 321 -18.84 -40.96 28.36
CA ASP A 321 -18.72 -41.90 29.48
C ASP A 321 -19.07 -43.33 29.03
N HIS A 322 -18.73 -44.30 29.90
CA HIS A 322 -19.40 -45.58 30.18
C HIS A 322 -18.72 -46.93 29.82
N LEU A 323 -18.04 -47.47 30.84
CA LEU A 323 -18.32 -48.74 31.56
C LEU A 323 -18.89 -49.95 30.78
N ALA A 324 -18.07 -50.99 30.66
CA ALA A 324 -18.30 -52.44 30.88
C ALA A 324 -17.07 -53.14 30.25
N GLY A 325 -16.23 -53.95 30.89
CA GLY A 325 -16.46 -54.99 31.88
C GLY A 325 -15.86 -56.29 31.31
N ILE A 326 -14.98 -56.93 32.11
CA ILE A 326 -14.78 -58.40 32.19
C ILE A 326 -13.67 -59.05 31.31
N ASP A 327 -12.70 -59.59 32.07
CA ASP A 327 -11.88 -60.81 31.97
C ASP A 327 -10.72 -61.04 30.97
N GLN A 328 -9.64 -61.51 31.62
CA GLN A 328 -8.43 -62.25 31.22
C GLN A 328 -7.26 -61.48 30.60
#